data_AF-A0A151K1N1-F1
#
_entry.id   AF-A0A151K1N1-F1
#
_cell.length_a   1.000
_cell.length_b   1.000
_cell.length_c   1.000
_cell.angle_alpha   90.00
_cell.angle_beta   90.00
_cell.angle_gamma   90.00
#
_symmetry.space_group_name_H-M   'P 1'
#
loop_
_entity.id
_entity.type
_entity.pdbx_description
1 polymer ?
#
loop_
_entity_poly.entity_id
_entity_poly.type
_entity_poly.pdbx_seq_one_letter_code
_entity_poly.pdbx_strand_id
1 'polypeptide(L)'
;MLLASNTNKRIWMHRWIARRKEKGLHHNLFLELSLEDPNRFRRCLRMNTETFEELLEKVSPLIEKKNTHLRESIPAAERLSLTLRHLATG
;
A
#
# COMPACT_ATOMS: atom_id res chain seq x y z
N MET A 1 -0.78 -11.01 44.71
CA MET A 1 0.37 -10.72 43.82
C MET A 1 0.26 -11.68 42.63
N LEU A 2 -0.50 -11.31 41.60
CA LEU A 2 -0.67 -12.14 40.40
C LEU A 2 0.35 -11.69 39.36
N LEU A 3 1.29 -12.56 39.05
CA LEU A 3 2.32 -12.36 38.04
C LEU A 3 1.63 -12.11 36.69
N ALA A 4 1.75 -10.89 36.17
CA ALA A 4 1.37 -10.57 34.81
C ALA A 4 2.20 -11.46 33.88
N SER A 5 1.56 -12.44 33.24
CA SER A 5 2.21 -13.27 32.25
C SER A 5 2.55 -12.39 31.04
N ASN A 6 3.80 -11.95 30.97
CA ASN A 6 4.35 -11.27 29.81
C ASN A 6 4.54 -12.29 28.67
N THR A 7 3.42 -12.76 28.12
CA THR A 7 3.42 -13.43 26.83
C THR A 7 3.55 -12.32 25.81
N ASN A 8 4.73 -12.21 25.20
CA ASN A 8 4.99 -11.30 24.09
C ASN A 8 4.16 -11.81 22.88
N LYS A 9 2.84 -11.55 22.91
CA LYS A 9 1.90 -11.99 21.89
C LYS A 9 2.34 -11.37 20.58
N ARG A 10 2.72 -12.19 19.60
CA ARG A 10 3.10 -11.74 18.27
C ARG A 10 1.98 -10.85 17.72
N ILE A 11 2.26 -9.56 17.56
CA ILE A 11 1.32 -8.62 16.97
C ILE A 11 1.18 -8.99 15.50
N TRP A 12 0.03 -9.56 15.12
CA TRP A 12 -0.26 -9.96 13.74
C TRP A 12 -0.31 -8.77 12.78
N MET A 13 -0.88 -7.65 13.24
CA MET A 13 -0.96 -6.40 12.49
C MET A 13 -1.01 -5.23 13.46
N HIS A 14 -0.15 -4.24 13.24
CA HIS A 14 -0.20 -3.01 14.03
C HIS A 14 -1.44 -2.18 13.67
N ARG A 15 -2.07 -1.55 14.67
CA ARG A 15 -3.28 -0.73 14.49
C ARG A 15 -3.13 0.37 13.43
N TRP A 16 -1.93 0.92 13.25
CA TRP A 16 -1.70 1.93 12.23
C TRP A 16 -1.72 1.36 10.80
N ILE A 17 -1.29 0.11 10.60
CA ILE A 17 -1.40 -0.61 9.31
C ILE A 17 -2.86 -0.94 9.00
N ALA A 18 -3.66 -1.25 10.04
CA ALA A 18 -5.08 -1.51 9.87
C ALA A 18 -5.83 -0.29 9.30
N ARG A 19 -5.38 0.93 9.64
CA ARG A 19 -5.94 2.20 9.15
C ARG A 19 -5.42 2.63 7.76
N ARG A 20 -4.75 1.76 7.00
CA ARG A 20 -4.17 2.12 5.68
C ARG A 20 -5.20 2.57 4.63
N LYS A 21 -6.45 2.12 4.73
CA LYS A 21 -7.53 2.60 3.84
C LYS A 21 -7.84 4.08 4.10
N GLU A 22 -7.85 4.48 5.37
CA GLU A 22 -8.17 5.85 5.80
C GLU A 22 -6.95 6.78 5.80
N LYS A 23 -5.76 6.27 6.09
CA LYS A 23 -4.55 7.09 6.34
C LYS A 23 -3.36 6.72 5.46
N GLY A 24 -3.51 5.72 4.59
CA GLY A 24 -2.44 5.25 3.71
C GLY A 24 -2.21 6.21 2.55
N LEU A 25 -0.95 6.28 2.12
CA LEU A 25 -0.50 7.16 1.05
C LEU A 25 -1.22 6.88 -0.28
N HIS A 26 -1.48 5.61 -0.59
CA HIS A 26 -2.13 5.22 -1.83
C HIS A 26 -3.53 5.82 -1.95
N HIS A 27 -4.40 5.54 -0.97
CA HIS A 27 -5.80 5.94 -1.01
C HIS A 27 -6.02 7.44 -0.83
N ASN A 28 -5.15 8.14 -0.08
CA ASN A 28 -5.33 9.56 0.21
C ASN A 28 -4.55 10.49 -0.73
N LEU A 29 -3.32 10.12 -1.13
CA LEU A 29 -2.50 11.03 -1.92
C LEU A 29 -2.40 10.59 -3.37
N PHE A 30 -2.07 9.33 -3.65
CA PHE A 30 -1.77 8.92 -5.03
C PHE A 30 -2.99 8.90 -5.92
N LEU A 31 -4.17 8.53 -5.40
CA LEU A 31 -5.42 8.64 -6.16
C LEU A 31 -5.74 10.10 -6.48
N GLU A 32 -5.69 11.01 -5.51
CA GLU A 32 -5.92 12.44 -5.75
C GLU A 32 -4.91 13.02 -6.74
N LEU A 33 -3.61 12.74 -6.56
CA LEU A 33 -2.58 13.22 -7.48
C LEU A 33 -2.76 12.66 -8.90
N SER A 34 -3.21 11.43 -9.07
CA SER A 34 -3.43 10.87 -10.40
C SER A 34 -4.54 11.60 -11.18
N LEU A 35 -5.49 12.20 -10.47
CA LEU A 35 -6.64 12.91 -11.05
C LEU A 35 -6.39 14.42 -11.16
N GLU A 36 -5.82 15.03 -10.12
CA GLU A 36 -5.75 16.48 -9.97
C GLU A 36 -4.37 17.09 -10.32
N ASP A 37 -3.28 16.34 -10.13
CA ASP A 37 -1.91 16.81 -10.44
C ASP A 37 -1.01 15.68 -10.98
N PRO A 38 -1.18 15.29 -12.26
CA PRO A 38 -0.38 14.25 -12.90
C PRO A 38 1.13 14.52 -12.84
N ASN A 39 1.55 15.79 -12.78
CA ASN A 39 2.95 16.17 -12.68
C ASN A 39 3.54 15.82 -11.30
N ARG A 40 2.79 16.03 -10.21
CA ARG A 40 3.18 15.56 -8.87
C ARG A 40 3.13 14.04 -8.76
N PHE A 41 2.13 13.40 -9.35
CA PHE A 41 2.09 11.93 -9.43
C PHE A 41 3.37 11.39 -10.08
N ARG A 42 3.74 11.93 -11.24
CA ARG A 42 4.98 11.57 -11.95
C ARG A 42 6.24 11.84 -11.13
N ARG A 43 6.31 12.92 -10.39
CA ARG A 43 7.45 13.18 -9.49
C ARG A 43 7.54 12.17 -8.35
N CYS A 44 6.40 11.72 -7.82
CA CYS A 44 6.35 10.77 -6.72
C CYS A 44 6.74 9.34 -7.14
N LEU A 45 6.28 8.89 -8.31
CA LEU A 45 6.43 7.50 -8.76
C LEU A 45 7.38 7.32 -9.96
N ARG A 46 7.94 8.42 -10.49
CA ARG A 46 8.82 8.48 -11.68
C ARG A 46 8.18 7.96 -12.98
N MET A 47 6.85 7.83 -13.02
CA MET A 47 6.06 7.45 -14.19
C MET A 47 4.71 8.17 -14.19
N ASN A 48 4.07 8.34 -15.35
CA ASN A 48 2.71 8.89 -15.41
C ASN A 48 1.66 7.82 -15.00
N THR A 49 0.40 8.23 -14.91
CA THR A 49 -0.71 7.35 -14.52
C THR A 49 -0.90 6.20 -15.50
N GLU A 50 -0.84 6.47 -16.81
CA GLU A 50 -1.00 5.46 -17.87
C GLU A 50 0.05 4.34 -17.76
N THR A 51 1.34 4.69 -17.65
CA THR A 51 2.41 3.71 -17.44
C THR A 51 2.25 2.96 -16.12
N PHE A 52 1.75 3.62 -15.07
CA PHE A 52 1.47 2.96 -13.80
C PHE A 52 0.36 1.90 -13.96
N GLU A 53 -0.72 2.22 -14.66
CA GLU A 53 -1.84 1.30 -14.93
C GLU A 53 -1.41 0.12 -15.81
N GLU A 54 -0.66 0.37 -16.89
CA GLU A 54 -0.10 -0.70 -17.74
C GLU A 54 0.83 -1.63 -16.96
N LEU A 55 1.68 -1.06 -16.10
CA LEU A 55 2.55 -1.86 -15.25
C LEU A 55 1.73 -2.65 -14.24
N LEU A 56 0.73 -2.02 -13.62
CA LEU A 56 -0.17 -2.64 -12.67
C LEU A 56 -0.87 -3.85 -13.28
N GLU A 57 -1.41 -3.73 -14.49
CA GLU A 57 -2.05 -4.84 -15.20
C GLU A 57 -1.10 -6.02 -15.37
N LYS A 58 0.13 -5.76 -15.81
CA LYS A 58 1.15 -6.81 -16.03
C LYS A 58 1.60 -7.49 -14.74
N VAL A 59 1.74 -6.75 -13.64
CA VAL A 59 2.29 -7.29 -12.37
C VAL A 59 1.22 -7.78 -11.41
N SER A 60 -0.04 -7.34 -11.55
CA SER A 60 -1.14 -7.72 -10.64
C SER A 60 -1.24 -9.25 -10.45
N PRO A 61 -1.19 -10.08 -11.51
CA PRO A 61 -1.24 -11.55 -11.34
C PRO A 61 -0.12 -12.12 -10.47
N LEU A 62 1.02 -11.41 -10.36
CA LEU A 62 2.20 -11.85 -9.61
C LEU A 62 2.19 -11.35 -8.15
N ILE A 63 1.57 -10.20 -7.89
CA ILE A 63 1.66 -9.52 -6.59
C ILE A 63 0.34 -9.49 -5.80
N GLU A 64 -0.77 -9.80 -6.46
CA GLU A 64 -2.08 -9.88 -5.82
C GLU A 64 -2.13 -11.06 -4.85
N LYS A 65 -2.75 -10.83 -3.70
CA LYS A 65 -2.93 -11.83 -2.65
C LYS A 65 -4.40 -12.05 -2.39
N LYS A 66 -4.76 -13.30 -2.11
CA LYS A 66 -6.13 -13.67 -1.78
C LYS A 66 -6.55 -13.05 -0.44
N ASN A 67 -7.78 -12.56 -0.40
CA ASN A 67 -8.46 -12.25 0.84
C ASN A 67 -8.71 -13.53 1.64
N THR A 68 -8.72 -13.40 2.96
CA THR A 68 -9.01 -14.51 3.88
C THR A 68 -10.10 -14.05 4.86
N HIS A 69 -10.76 -14.99 5.53
CA HIS A 69 -11.72 -14.66 6.59
C HIS A 69 -11.11 -13.85 7.74
N LEU A 70 -9.78 -13.92 7.92
CA LEU A 70 -9.08 -13.21 8.98
C LEU A 70 -8.69 -11.78 8.60
N ARG A 71 -8.41 -11.53 7.32
CA ARG A 71 -8.06 -10.21 6.80
C ARG A 71 -8.21 -10.09 5.29
N GLU A 72 -8.52 -8.88 4.88
CA GLU A 72 -8.29 -8.43 3.51
C GLU A 72 -6.78 -8.29 3.24
N SER A 73 -6.38 -8.69 2.04
CA SER A 73 -5.04 -8.48 1.54
C SER A 73 -4.80 -6.99 1.25
N ILE A 74 -3.54 -6.64 0.98
CA ILE A 74 -3.21 -5.31 0.45
C ILE A 74 -3.39 -5.40 -1.07
N PRO A 75 -4.26 -4.58 -1.69
CA PRO A 75 -4.49 -4.59 -3.12
C PRO A 75 -3.20 -4.42 -3.93
N ALA A 76 -3.16 -4.97 -5.15
CA ALA A 76 -1.99 -4.88 -6.02
C ALA A 76 -1.56 -3.43 -6.29
N ALA A 77 -2.52 -2.52 -6.53
CA ALA A 77 -2.26 -1.10 -6.77
C ALA A 77 -1.58 -0.41 -5.57
N GLU A 78 -2.07 -0.67 -4.36
CA GLU A 78 -1.47 -0.14 -3.13
C GLU A 78 -0.06 -0.70 -2.93
N ARG A 79 0.15 -2.01 -3.15
CA ARG A 79 1.47 -2.65 -3.08
C ARG A 79 2.45 -2.03 -4.08
N LEU A 80 2.03 -1.88 -5.33
CA LEU A 80 2.86 -1.36 -6.40
C LEU A 80 3.24 0.11 -6.13
N SER A 81 2.27 0.96 -5.81
CA SER A 81 2.52 2.39 -5.58
C SER A 81 3.48 2.65 -4.42
N LEU A 82 3.37 1.90 -3.31
CA LEU A 82 4.30 1.99 -2.18
C LEU A 82 5.71 1.52 -2.57
N THR A 83 5.80 0.42 -3.33
CA THR A 83 7.08 -0.10 -3.81
C THR A 83 7.77 0.89 -4.74
N LEU A 84 7.05 1.42 -5.73
CA LEU A 84 7.58 2.44 -6.64
C LEU A 84 7.99 3.72 -5.92
N ARG A 85 7.20 4.18 -4.94
CA ARG A 85 7.58 5.33 -4.12
C ARG A 85 8.90 5.10 -3.37
N HIS A 86 9.10 3.91 -2.82
CA HIS A 86 10.35 3.55 -2.16
C HIS A 86 11.53 3.51 -3.15
N LEU A 87 11.34 2.91 -4.33
CA LEU A 87 12.39 2.85 -5.37
C LEU A 87 12.70 4.23 -5.97
N ALA A 88 11.71 5.13 -6.04
CA ALA A 88 11.86 6.47 -6.58
C ALA A 88 12.73 7.40 -5.73
N THR A 89 12.95 7.06 -4.45
CA THR A 89 13.70 7.89 -3.50
C THR A 89 15.20 7.57 -3.41
N GLY A 90 15.65 6.43 -3.95
CA GLY A 90 17.07 6.01 -3.89
C GLY A 90 17.42 5.30 -2.61
#